data_AF-A0A929TUF2-F1
#
_entry.id   AF-A0A929TUF2-F1
#
_cell.length_a   1.000
_cell.length_b   1.000
_cell.length_c   1.000
_cell.angle_alpha   90.00
_cell.angle_beta   90.00
_cell.angle_gamma   90.00
#
_symmetry.space_group_name_H-M   'P 1'
#
loop_
_entity.id
_entity.type
_entity.pdbx_description
1 polymer ?
#
loop_
_entity_poly.entity_id
_entity_poly.type
_entity_poly.pdbx_seq_one_letter_code
_entity_poly.pdbx_strand_id
1 'polypeptide(L)'
;MKDKLKNIDNKAFLLYMTIVLFIIMYGIGVVMFGNKGFQKPQVFLNLFISNAGLIVIATGMTMVIISGGIDISVGSFVALTCMVLAYLMEKIKINAPSAI
;
A
#
# COMPACT_ATOMS: atom_id res chain seq x y z
N MET A 1 16.17 -17.30 -29.32
CA MET A 1 16.11 -16.54 -28.04
C MET A 1 15.05 -15.42 -28.05
N LYS A 2 14.47 -15.03 -29.20
CA LYS A 2 13.44 -13.97 -29.28
C LYS A 2 12.00 -14.43 -28.97
N ASP A 3 11.73 -15.73 -29.03
CA ASP A 3 10.35 -16.25 -28.97
C ASP A 3 9.81 -16.49 -27.55
N LYS A 4 10.68 -16.47 -26.52
CA LYS A 4 10.26 -16.63 -25.12
C LYS A 4 9.78 -15.34 -24.45
N LEU A 5 9.99 -14.18 -25.08
CA LEU A 5 9.53 -12.88 -24.58
C LEU A 5 8.05 -12.58 -24.90
N LYS A 6 7.40 -13.42 -25.73
CA LYS A 6 6.07 -13.13 -26.30
C LYS A 6 4.91 -13.78 -25.53
N ASN A 7 5.14 -14.32 -24.34
CA ASN A 7 4.10 -14.98 -23.55
C ASN A 7 4.13 -14.52 -22.08
N ILE A 8 4.20 -13.20 -21.87
CA ILE A 8 4.05 -12.59 -20.55
C ILE A 8 2.54 -12.41 -20.34
N ASP A 9 1.99 -13.11 -19.36
CA ASP A 9 0.59 -12.97 -18.92
C ASP A 9 0.29 -11.48 -18.63
N ASN A 10 -0.85 -10.96 -19.07
CA ASN A 10 -1.20 -9.53 -18.95
C ASN A 10 -1.08 -9.02 -17.51
N LYS A 11 -1.39 -9.87 -16.52
CA LYS A 11 -1.24 -9.55 -15.09
C LYS A 11 0.23 -9.45 -14.67
N ALA A 12 1.06 -10.39 -15.13
CA ALA A 12 2.49 -10.38 -14.87
C ALA A 12 3.19 -9.22 -15.56
N PHE A 13 2.72 -8.85 -16.75
CA PHE A 13 3.17 -7.65 -17.47
C PHE A 13 2.86 -6.38 -16.68
N LEU A 14 1.63 -6.21 -16.19
CA LEU A 14 1.27 -5.08 -15.33
C LEU A 14 2.17 -5.01 -14.08
N LEU A 15 2.34 -6.13 -13.37
CA LEU A 15 3.17 -6.20 -12.17
C LEU A 15 4.62 -5.80 -12.48
N TYR A 16 5.18 -6.31 -13.57
CA TYR A 16 6.53 -5.97 -14.02
C TYR A 16 6.67 -4.46 -14.29
N MET A 17 5.70 -3.86 -14.99
CA MET A 17 5.70 -2.43 -15.26
C MET A 17 5.67 -1.60 -13.97
N THR A 18 4.89 -1.99 -12.97
CA THR A 18 4.83 -1.30 -11.67
C THR A 18 6.16 -1.35 -10.93
N ILE A 19 6.84 -2.51 -10.93
CA ILE A 19 8.17 -2.67 -10.31
C ILE A 19 9.21 -1.81 -11.02
N VAL A 20 9.24 -1.86 -12.36
CA VAL A 20 10.20 -1.08 -13.16
C VAL A 20 10.00 0.41 -12.93
N LEU A 21 8.75 0.89 -12.96
CA LEU A 21 8.43 2.28 -12.72
C LEU A 21 8.86 2.72 -11.32
N PHE A 22 8.60 1.90 -10.30
CA PHE A 22 9.04 2.17 -8.93
C PHE A 22 10.56 2.34 -8.82
N ILE A 23 11.34 1.44 -9.43
CA ILE A 23 12.80 1.50 -9.40
C ILE A 23 13.30 2.77 -10.10
N ILE A 24 12.76 3.10 -11.28
CA ILE A 24 13.14 4.30 -12.04
C ILE A 24 12.86 5.56 -11.23
N MET A 25 11.63 5.70 -10.72
CA MET A 25 11.24 6.88 -9.96
C MET A 25 12.02 7.01 -8.65
N TYR A 26 12.21 5.91 -7.93
CA TYR A 26 13.00 5.91 -6.70
C TYR A 26 14.46 6.24 -6.98
N GLY A 27 15.06 5.68 -8.03
CA GLY A 27 16.43 5.99 -8.46
C GLY A 27 16.62 7.46 -8.82
N ILE A 28 15.68 8.04 -9.59
CA ILE A 28 15.66 9.48 -9.88
C ILE A 28 15.57 10.30 -8.59
N GLY A 29 14.71 9.88 -7.64
CA GLY A 29 14.58 10.51 -6.34
C GLY A 29 15.88 10.50 -5.53
N VAL A 30 16.60 9.38 -5.53
CA VAL A 30 17.90 9.24 -4.86
C VAL A 30 18.96 10.14 -5.50
N VAL A 31 19.01 10.23 -6.83
CA VAL A 31 20.00 11.06 -7.54
C VAL A 31 19.71 12.56 -7.35
N MET A 32 18.46 12.99 -7.50
CA MET A 32 18.09 14.41 -7.40
C MET A 32 18.03 14.94 -5.97
N PHE A 33 17.62 14.10 -5.01
CA PHE A 33 17.41 14.51 -3.61
C PHE A 33 18.39 13.86 -2.63
N GLY A 34 19.44 13.18 -3.11
CA GLY A 34 20.45 12.54 -2.26
C GLY A 34 21.08 13.48 -1.24
N ASN A 35 21.45 14.69 -1.68
CA ASN A 35 22.02 15.74 -0.83
C ASN A 35 21.02 16.29 0.22
N LYS A 36 19.71 16.03 0.07
CA LYS A 36 18.67 16.39 1.04
C LYS A 36 18.31 15.25 1.99
N GLY A 37 19.13 14.20 2.03
CA GLY A 37 18.96 13.05 2.93
C GLY A 37 18.08 11.93 2.38
N PHE A 38 17.74 11.94 1.09
CA PHE A 38 16.96 10.87 0.44
C PHE A 38 17.74 9.54 0.34
N GLN A 39 19.06 9.59 0.51
CA GLN A 39 19.93 8.40 0.60
C GLN A 39 19.83 7.65 1.94
N LYS A 40 19.15 8.22 2.95
CA LYS A 40 18.99 7.54 4.24
C LYS A 40 18.11 6.29 4.04
N PRO A 41 18.52 5.11 4.53
CA PRO A 41 17.69 3.89 4.44
C PRO A 41 16.34 4.07 5.16
N GLN A 42 16.27 4.97 6.14
CA GLN A 42 15.02 5.33 6.80
C GLN A 42 13.97 5.90 5.82
N VAL A 43 14.35 6.68 4.81
CA VAL A 43 13.38 7.25 3.85
C VAL A 43 12.76 6.15 2.99
N PHE A 44 13.53 5.11 2.66
CA PHE A 44 12.99 3.91 2.02
C PHE A 44 12.04 3.15 2.96
N LEU A 45 12.46 2.92 4.21
CA LEU A 45 11.62 2.24 5.21
C LEU A 45 10.34 3.00 5.54
N ASN A 46 10.37 4.34 5.46
CA ASN A 46 9.19 5.18 5.64
C ASN A 46 8.10 4.88 4.62
N LEU A 47 8.43 4.37 3.42
CA LEU A 47 7.41 3.91 2.46
C LEU A 47 6.55 2.78 3.05
N PHE A 48 7.16 1.85 3.77
CA PHE A 48 6.44 0.76 4.43
C PHE A 48 5.73 1.24 5.69
N ILE A 49 6.38 2.07 6.50
CA ILE A 49 5.79 2.57 7.75
C ILE A 49 4.54 3.41 7.46
N SER A 50 4.61 4.35 6.50
CA SER A 50 3.49 5.20 6.14
C SER A 50 2.35 4.45 5.44
N ASN A 51 2.63 3.31 4.81
CA ASN A 51 1.62 2.48 4.12
C ASN A 51 1.34 1.17 4.84
N ALA A 52 1.75 1.02 6.11
CA ALA A 52 1.63 -0.23 6.85
C ALA A 52 0.18 -0.71 6.94
N GLY A 53 -0.76 0.21 7.15
CA GLY A 53 -2.20 -0.11 7.17
C GLY A 53 -2.71 -0.72 5.86
N LEU A 54 -2.28 -0.18 4.72
CA LEU A 54 -2.65 -0.71 3.41
C LEU A 54 -2.07 -2.11 3.17
N ILE A 55 -0.84 -2.37 3.62
CA ILE A 55 -0.19 -3.68 3.53
C ILE A 55 -0.95 -4.71 4.35
N VAL A 56 -1.33 -4.38 5.60
CA VAL A 56 -2.11 -5.28 6.48
C VAL A 56 -3.49 -5.59 5.88
N ILE A 57 -4.17 -4.61 5.31
CA ILE A 57 -5.47 -4.84 4.66
C ILE A 57 -5.30 -5.69 3.40
N ALA A 58 -4.28 -5.43 2.59
CA ALA A 58 -4.00 -6.21 1.39
C ALA A 58 -3.73 -7.69 1.70
N THR A 59 -2.96 -8.00 2.74
CA THR A 59 -2.74 -9.39 3.16
C THR A 59 -4.00 -10.03 3.76
N GLY A 60 -4.83 -9.27 4.47
CA GLY A 60 -6.14 -9.74 4.92
C GLY A 60 -7.05 -10.16 3.76
N MET A 61 -7.12 -9.32 2.71
CA MET A 61 -7.90 -9.62 1.50
C MET A 61 -7.37 -10.84 0.74
N THR A 62 -6.04 -11.06 0.68
CA THR A 62 -5.50 -12.25 0.01
C THR A 62 -5.84 -13.53 0.76
N MET A 63 -5.79 -13.53 2.09
CA MET A 63 -6.15 -14.71 2.90
C MET A 63 -7.61 -15.11 2.73
N VAL A 64 -8.51 -14.12 2.64
CA VAL A 64 -9.94 -14.35 2.36
C VAL A 64 -10.16 -14.96 0.98
N ILE A 65 -9.49 -14.44 -0.05
CA ILE A 65 -9.60 -14.98 -1.42
C ILE A 65 -9.08 -16.42 -1.48
N ILE A 66 -7.98 -16.70 -0.78
CA ILE A 66 -7.38 -18.05 -0.70
C ILE A 66 -8.29 -19.03 0.05
N SER A 67 -9.02 -18.59 1.08
CA SER A 67 -9.96 -19.44 1.83
C SER A 67 -11.24 -19.79 1.05
N GLY A 68 -11.37 -19.33 -0.20
CA GLY A 68 -12.50 -19.63 -1.09
C GLY A 68 -13.68 -18.66 -0.96
N GLY A 69 -13.53 -17.60 -0.17
CA GLY A 69 -14.51 -16.52 -0.09
C GLY A 69 -14.13 -15.33 -0.98
N ILE A 70 -15.11 -14.72 -1.65
CA ILE A 70 -14.95 -13.37 -2.21
C ILE A 70 -15.42 -12.37 -1.13
N ASP A 71 -14.91 -12.52 0.09
CA ASP A 71 -15.40 -11.72 1.21
C ASP A 71 -14.73 -10.33 1.22
N ILE A 72 -15.36 -9.40 0.49
CA ILE A 72 -14.96 -7.99 0.42
C ILE A 72 -15.29 -7.25 1.73
N SER A 73 -15.92 -7.90 2.72
CA SER A 73 -16.36 -7.26 3.96
C SER A 73 -15.24 -6.56 4.72
N VAL A 74 -13.98 -7.01 4.62
CA VAL A 74 -12.81 -6.37 5.23
C VAL A 74 -12.72 -4.89 4.84
N GLY A 75 -13.01 -4.54 3.57
CA GLY A 75 -13.01 -3.16 3.11
C GLY A 75 -14.15 -2.33 3.74
N SER A 76 -15.35 -2.89 3.82
CA SER A 76 -16.50 -2.22 4.43
C SER A 76 -16.34 -2.00 5.94
N PHE A 77 -15.71 -2.95 6.64
CA PHE A 77 -15.45 -2.84 8.08
C PHE A 77 -14.46 -1.72 8.38
N VAL A 78 -13.35 -1.65 7.64
CA VAL A 78 -12.37 -0.56 7.76
C VAL A 78 -13.02 0.79 7.48
N ALA A 79 -13.83 0.90 6.42
CA ALA A 79 -14.51 2.15 6.09
C ALA A 79 -15.50 2.59 7.19
N LEU A 80 -16.29 1.67 7.72
CA LEU A 80 -17.20 1.94 8.83
C LEU A 80 -16.45 2.42 10.07
N THR A 81 -15.38 1.71 10.48
CA THR A 81 -14.56 2.11 11.63
C THR A 81 -13.97 3.50 11.44
N CYS A 82 -13.43 3.82 10.26
CA CYS A 82 -12.92 5.17 9.97
C CYS A 82 -14.00 6.25 10.09
N MET A 83 -15.21 6.01 9.57
CA MET A 83 -16.31 6.98 9.65
C MET A 83 -16.83 7.15 11.09
N VAL A 84 -16.93 6.06 11.86
CA VAL A 84 -17.30 6.12 13.28
C VAL A 84 -16.25 6.90 14.06
N LEU A 85 -14.96 6.61 13.88
CA LEU A 85 -13.87 7.35 14.52
C LEU A 85 -13.91 8.84 14.18
N ALA A 86 -14.06 9.17 12.89
CA ALA A 86 -14.19 10.55 12.45
C ALA A 86 -15.40 11.25 13.10
N TYR A 87 -16.55 10.57 13.19
CA TYR A 87 -17.74 11.09 13.85
C TYR A 87 -17.53 11.35 15.35
N LEU A 88 -16.90 10.40 16.07
CA LEU A 88 -16.58 10.55 17.49
C LEU A 88 -15.65 11.75 17.74
N MET A 89 -14.66 11.94 16.89
CA MET A 89 -13.70 13.04 17.00
C MET A 89 -14.31 14.39 16.58
N GLU A 90 -15.11 14.43 15.51
CA GLU A 90 -15.64 15.68 14.96
C GLU A 90 -16.90 16.17 15.70
N LYS A 91 -17.85 15.27 15.98
CA LYS A 91 -19.15 15.64 16.57
C LYS A 91 -19.16 15.50 18.09
N ILE A 92 -18.60 14.41 18.61
CA ILE A 92 -18.57 14.13 20.05
C ILE A 92 -17.35 14.78 20.72
N LYS A 93 -16.38 15.28 19.93
CA LYS A 93 -15.14 15.95 20.40
C LYS A 93 -14.29 15.07 21.33
N ILE A 94 -14.32 13.76 21.10
CA ILE A 94 -13.49 12.79 21.81
C ILE A 94 -12.06 12.88 21.28
N ASN A 95 -11.07 12.74 22.16
CA ASN A 95 -9.66 12.80 21.74
C ASN A 95 -9.28 11.52 20.95
N ALA A 96 -8.29 11.61 20.06
CA ALA A 96 -7.93 10.48 19.19
C ALA A 96 -7.62 9.17 19.95
N PRO A 97 -6.89 9.17 21.08
CA PRO A 97 -6.65 7.95 21.86
C PRO A 97 -7.88 7.30 22.49
N SER A 98 -8.96 8.06 22.76
CA SER A 98 -10.19 7.51 23.33
C SER A 98 -11.26 7.21 22.29
N ALA A 99 -11.06 7.65 21.05
CA ALA A 99 -11.90 7.25 19.93
C ALA A 99 -11.50 5.86 19.38
N ILE A 100 -10.19 5.56 19.34
CA ILE A 100 -9.61 4.27 18.91
C ILE A 100 -9.81 3.20 19.97
#